data_AF-A0A538J901-F1
#
_entry.id   AF-A0A538J901-F1
#
_cell.length_a   1.000
_cell.length_b   1.000
_cell.length_c   1.000
_cell.angle_alpha   90.00
_cell.angle_beta   90.00
_cell.angle_gamma   90.00
#
_symmetry.space_group_name_H-M   'P 1'
#
loop_
_entity.id
_entity.type
_entity.pdbx_description
1 polymer ?
#
loop_
_entity_poly.entity_id
_entity_poly.type
_entity_poly.pdbx_seq_one_letter_code
_entity_poly.pdbx_strand_id
1 'polypeptide(L)'
;MTDWWAVRRAHSQKPATYTCPLCGRRLHAMSEHVVIAPENDASQRRHAHTECVLTARKAGTFKTYDDWRETQPRRRSRLQRYFRRG
;
A
#
# COMPACT_ATOMS: atom_id res chain seq x y z
N MET A 1 8.70 -4.42 -12.40
CA MET A 1 8.72 -4.94 -11.02
C MET A 1 8.18 -3.83 -10.14
N THR A 2 7.07 -4.05 -9.46
CA THR A 2 6.44 -3.00 -8.63
C THR A 2 7.17 -2.90 -7.30
N ASP A 3 7.84 -1.78 -7.06
CA ASP A 3 8.71 -1.58 -5.90
C ASP A 3 7.93 -1.43 -4.58
N TRP A 4 6.71 -0.88 -4.67
CA TRP A 4 5.86 -0.61 -3.51
C TRP A 4 4.37 -0.61 -3.88
N TRP A 5 3.52 -0.74 -2.87
CA TRP A 5 2.06 -0.75 -3.02
C TRP A 5 1.41 0.33 -2.16
N ALA A 6 0.54 1.12 -2.78
CA ALA A 6 -0.37 2.01 -2.06
C ALA A 6 -1.51 1.20 -1.47
N VAL A 7 -1.76 1.34 -0.16
CA VAL A 7 -2.89 0.70 0.52
C VAL A 7 -3.87 1.76 0.96
N ARG A 8 -5.13 1.65 0.56
CA ARG A 8 -6.20 2.55 0.98
C ARG A 8 -7.38 1.72 1.46
N ARG A 9 -8.01 2.13 2.57
CA ARG A 9 -9.28 1.52 2.99
C ARG A 9 -10.35 1.80 1.94
N ALA A 10 -11.13 0.79 1.61
CA ALA A 10 -12.23 0.89 0.68
C ALA A 10 -13.49 0.29 1.30
N HIS A 11 -14.59 1.01 1.12
CA HIS A 11 -15.90 0.56 1.53
C HIS A 11 -16.86 0.87 0.38
N SER A 12 -17.45 -0.16 -0.23
CA SER A 12 -18.39 0.01 -1.32
C SER A 12 -19.79 -0.32 -0.82
N GLN A 13 -20.75 0.54 -1.16
CA GLN A 13 -22.16 0.25 -0.92
C GLN A 13 -22.76 -0.63 -2.03
N LYS A 14 -22.02 -0.86 -3.12
CA LYS A 14 -22.46 -1.73 -4.21
C LYS A 14 -22.18 -3.19 -3.85
N PRO A 15 -23.15 -4.11 -4.02
CA PRO A 15 -22.96 -5.54 -3.80
C PRO A 15 -22.13 -6.13 -4.94
N ALA A 16 -20.82 -5.94 -4.89
CA ALA A 16 -19.86 -6.56 -5.78
C ALA A 16 -19.05 -7.61 -5.00
N THR A 17 -18.60 -8.64 -5.72
CA THR A 17 -17.71 -9.65 -5.15
C THR A 17 -16.40 -9.62 -5.93
N TYR A 18 -15.29 -9.42 -5.23
CA TYR A 18 -13.95 -9.36 -5.83
C TYR A 18 -13.12 -10.56 -5.37
N THR A 19 -12.15 -10.97 -6.17
CA THR A 19 -11.19 -12.02 -5.78
C THR A 19 -9.96 -11.37 -5.17
N CYS A 20 -9.63 -11.76 -3.94
CA CYS A 20 -8.43 -11.27 -3.26
C CYS A 20 -7.17 -11.85 -3.91
N PRO A 21 -6.23 -11.02 -4.40
CA PRO A 21 -5.01 -11.50 -5.06
C PRO A 21 -3.99 -12.15 -4.11
N LEU A 22 -4.17 -12.00 -2.79
CA LEU A 22 -3.25 -12.54 -1.77
C LEU A 22 -3.63 -13.94 -1.30
N CYS A 23 -4.93 -14.24 -1.20
CA CYS A 23 -5.41 -15.53 -0.72
C CYS A 23 -6.31 -16.28 -1.72
N GLY A 24 -6.62 -15.69 -2.87
CA GLY A 24 -7.49 -16.28 -3.89
C GLY A 24 -8.98 -16.39 -3.50
N ARG A 25 -9.35 -16.01 -2.28
CA ARG A 25 -10.74 -16.08 -1.81
C ARG A 25 -11.56 -14.87 -2.28
N ARG A 26 -12.86 -15.09 -2.43
CA ARG A 26 -13.83 -14.03 -2.74
C ARG A 26 -14.05 -13.14 -1.52
N LEU A 27 -14.15 -11.84 -1.76
CA LEU A 27 -14.43 -10.82 -0.75
C LEU A 27 -15.64 -9.99 -1.20
N HIS A 28 -16.52 -9.69 -0.26
CA HIS A 28 -17.66 -8.82 -0.52
C HIS A 28 -17.23 -7.36 -0.44
N ALA A 29 -17.59 -6.58 -1.45
CA ALA A 29 -17.24 -5.16 -1.53
C ALA A 29 -17.90 -4.32 -0.41
N MET A 30 -18.98 -4.84 0.19
CA MET A 30 -19.66 -4.24 1.34
C MET A 30 -18.98 -4.54 2.67
N SER A 31 -18.09 -5.52 2.73
CA SER A 31 -17.27 -5.77 3.92
C SER A 31 -16.10 -4.80 3.96
N GLU A 32 -15.56 -4.56 5.16
CA GLU A 32 -14.33 -3.79 5.31
C GLU A 32 -13.18 -4.46 4.54
N HIS A 33 -12.65 -3.77 3.54
CA HIS A 33 -11.55 -4.26 2.73
C HIS A 33 -10.62 -3.11 2.35
N VAL A 34 -9.50 -3.46 1.73
CA VAL A 34 -8.52 -2.50 1.27
C VAL A 34 -8.32 -2.62 -0.24
N VAL A 35 -8.08 -1.49 -0.87
CA VAL A 35 -7.61 -1.44 -2.25
C VAL A 35 -6.10 -1.28 -2.23
N ILE A 36 -5.43 -2.17 -2.93
CA ILE A 36 -4.00 -2.13 -3.19
C ILE A 36 -3.77 -1.63 -4.61
N ALA A 37 -2.91 -0.63 -4.78
CA ALA A 37 -2.51 -0.11 -6.08
C ALA A 37 -0.99 -0.22 -6.21
N PRO A 38 -0.47 -0.93 -7.22
CA PRO A 38 0.97 -1.01 -7.46
C PRO A 38 1.48 0.38 -7.80
N GLU A 39 2.50 0.88 -7.10
CA GLU A 39 3.12 2.19 -7.37
C GLU A 39 2.11 3.37 -7.42
N ASN A 40 0.98 3.24 -6.72
CA ASN A 40 -0.16 4.17 -6.77
C ASN A 40 -0.79 4.33 -8.18
N ASP A 41 -0.62 3.33 -9.04
CA ASP A 41 -1.33 3.24 -10.30
C ASP A 41 -2.80 2.88 -10.07
N ALA A 42 -3.66 3.85 -10.35
CA ALA A 42 -5.10 3.73 -10.18
C ALA A 42 -5.78 2.92 -11.32
N SER A 43 -5.06 2.50 -12.35
CA SER A 43 -5.62 1.61 -13.38
C SER A 43 -5.50 0.13 -12.96
N GLN A 44 -4.50 -0.18 -12.13
CA GLN A 44 -4.19 -1.55 -11.68
C GLN A 44 -4.59 -1.83 -10.22
N ARG A 45 -5.57 -1.09 -9.69
CA ARG A 45 -6.08 -1.30 -8.32
C ARG A 45 -6.74 -2.67 -8.17
N ARG A 46 -6.40 -3.37 -7.08
CA ARG A 46 -6.96 -4.67 -6.72
C ARG A 46 -7.59 -4.60 -5.34
N HIS A 47 -8.70 -5.30 -5.16
CA HIS A 47 -9.36 -5.41 -3.86
C HIS A 47 -8.76 -6.58 -3.09
N ALA A 48 -8.39 -6.35 -1.84
CA ALA A 48 -7.84 -7.37 -0.95
C ALA A 48 -8.41 -7.25 0.46
N HIS A 49 -8.41 -8.36 1.19
CA HIS A 49 -8.76 -8.34 2.61
C HIS A 49 -7.72 -7.57 3.41
N THR A 50 -8.18 -6.83 4.41
CA THR A 50 -7.33 -6.12 5.37
C THR A 50 -6.36 -7.08 6.06
N GLU A 51 -6.86 -8.24 6.52
CA GLU A 51 -6.05 -9.26 7.19
C GLU A 51 -4.97 -9.85 6.29
N CYS A 52 -5.28 -10.08 5.01
CA CYS A 52 -4.30 -10.61 4.07
C CYS A 52 -3.17 -9.60 3.82
N VAL A 53 -3.50 -8.31 3.68
CA VAL A 53 -2.48 -7.26 3.53
C VAL A 53 -1.63 -7.12 4.78
N LEU A 54 -2.23 -7.19 5.98
CA LEU A 54 -1.49 -7.16 7.24
C LEU A 54 -0.56 -8.37 7.38
N THR A 55 -1.02 -9.55 6.99
CA THR A 55 -0.22 -10.79 7.03
C THR A 55 0.96 -10.71 6.05
N ALA A 56 0.71 -10.26 4.82
CA ALA A 56 1.76 -10.09 3.81
C ALA A 56 2.78 -9.01 4.21
N ARG A 57 2.33 -7.93 4.86
CA ARG A 57 3.21 -6.91 5.45
C ARG A 57 4.09 -7.50 6.56
N LYS A 58 3.50 -8.26 7.48
CA LYS A 58 4.25 -8.95 8.55
C LYS A 58 5.25 -9.97 8.02
N ALA A 59 4.92 -10.64 6.92
CA ALA A 59 5.80 -11.59 6.25
C ALA A 59 6.94 -10.93 5.45
N GLY A 60 6.94 -9.60 5.30
CA GLY A 60 7.94 -8.88 4.51
C GLY A 60 7.83 -9.08 2.99
N THR A 61 6.81 -9.80 2.51
CA THR A 61 6.59 -10.05 1.07
C THR A 61 5.84 -8.90 0.39
N PHE A 62 5.28 -7.97 1.17
CA PHE A 62 4.52 -6.84 0.68
C PHE A 62 5.04 -5.52 1.27
N LYS A 63 5.76 -4.75 0.44
CA LYS A 63 6.20 -3.41 0.80
C LYS A 63 5.09 -2.40 0.59
N THR A 64 4.57 -1.87 1.69
CA THR A 64 3.67 -0.71 1.66
C THR A 64 4.42 0.56 1.31
N TYR A 65 3.71 1.58 0.85
CA TYR A 65 4.28 2.91 0.59
C TYR A 65 5.10 3.48 1.75
N ASP A 66 4.66 3.32 3.01
CA ASP A 66 5.41 3.76 4.19
C ASP A 66 6.77 3.04 4.30
N ASP A 67 6.77 1.71 4.15
CA ASP A 67 7.97 0.88 4.21
C ASP A 67 8.99 1.29 3.12
N TRP A 68 8.50 1.48 1.90
CA TRP A 68 9.32 1.99 0.80
C TRP A 68 9.84 3.42 1.05
N ARG A 69 8.98 4.30 1.60
CA ARG A 69 9.37 5.67 1.95
C ARG A 69 10.47 5.68 3.03
N GLU A 70 10.46 4.74 3.96
CA GLU A 70 11.52 4.58 4.97
C GLU A 70 12.84 4.09 4.36
N THR A 71 12.78 3.21 3.34
CA THR A 71 13.98 2.77 2.62
C THR A 71 14.58 3.82 1.70
N GLN A 72 13.83 4.87 1.33
CA GLN A 72 14.40 5.93 0.51
C GLN A 72 15.41 6.76 1.31
N PRO A 73 16.60 7.04 0.73
CA PRO A 73 17.55 7.94 1.36
C PRO A 73 16.90 9.30 1.51
N ARG A 74 16.60 9.69 2.76
CA ARG A 74 16.16 11.04 3.10
C ARG A 74 17.21 11.99 2.52
N ARG A 75 16.86 12.71 1.45
CA ARG A 75 17.76 13.70 0.84
C ARG A 75 18.18 14.65 1.95
N ARG A 76 19.43 14.53 2.40
CA ARG A 76 20.07 15.46 3.32
C ARG A 76 19.81 16.86 2.79
N SER A 77 18.96 17.60 3.48
CA SER A 77 18.55 18.95 3.14
C SER A 77 19.82 19.78 2.96
N ARG A 78 20.06 20.32 1.76
CA ARG A 78 21.18 21.25 1.51
C ARG A 78 21.15 22.46 2.48
N LEU A 79 20.00 22.74 3.07
CA LEU A 79 19.77 23.79 4.06
C LEU A 79 20.56 23.57 5.38
N GLN A 80 20.91 22.34 5.75
CA GLN A 80 21.72 22.11 6.97
C GLN A 80 23.20 22.50 6.78
N ARG A 81 23.63 22.77 5.54
CA ARG A 81 24.99 23.27 5.26
C ARG A 81 25.13 24.77 5.56
N TYR A 82 24.04 25.54 5.55
CA TYR A 82 24.10 26.99 5.76
C TYR A 82 23.91 27.40 7.23
N PHE A 83 23.18 26.64 8.04
CA PHE A 83 22.97 26.95 9.47
C PHE A 83 24.13 26.55 10.40
N ARG A 84 25.27 26.09 9.87
CA ARG A 84 26.48 25.81 10.68
C ARG A 84 27.57 26.88 10.52
N ARG A 85 27.25 27.99 9.86
CA ARG A 85 28.14 29.14 9.65
C ARG A 85 27.35 30.43 9.81
N GLY A 86 26.99 30.74 11.04
CA GLY A 86 26.31 31.95 11.47
C GLY A 86 26.25 31.97 12.98
#